data_AF-A0A7C6F174-F1
#
_entry.id   AF-A0A7C6F174-F1
#
_cell.length_a   1.000
_cell.length_b   1.000
_cell.length_c   1.000
_cell.angle_alpha   90.00
_cell.angle_beta   90.00
_cell.angle_gamma   90.00
#
_symmetry.space_group_name_H-M   'P 1'
#
loop_
_entity.id
_entity.type
_entity.pdbx_description
1 polymer ?
#
loop_
_entity_poly.entity_id
_entity_poly.type
_entity_poly.pdbx_seq_one_letter_code
_entity_poly.pdbx_strand_id
1 'polypeptide(L)'
;SAMRNSADANIRNLLRDRVYRPIGIADNEWSIGYGKTFEVDGLPLVAAWGGGSFTARATARIGRLVLREGNWQGKQILTQQAIRQVTQSAGLIGDCGMGWWTNAGERFPFLPRDAIWGAGAGDEVLLVVPSLDLIMVRYGNDLAPEASSQENIGQYLFRPLMEAIIRETSNTGESQPPYPPSPIVAELQWDSPEKVIRLAQGSDNWPMTWGDDGRLYTAYGDGWGFEPRTPHKLSLGLAAIEGSPLEIRGVNIRSESAEQYGEGARGKKASGMLMVDGVLYMIVRNAQNAQLARSFDHGKTWEWAQWKFTVSFGCPTFLNYGCNYANARDEFVYIYSPDSDSAYTPADRMILARVPKDSLWNESAYEYFVRIDSAGRPQWSRDIQHRGAVFVNVGRCGRSGISYNVGLKRYIWYQVYPQSDHPGGPRFSGGCGIFDAPEPWGPWTTVFHTDGWDVGPGESGCFPTKWMSPDGTEMWLVFSGDDCFSVRRAKLILRKTNG
;
A
#
# COMPACT_ATOMS: atom_id res chain seq x y z
N SER A 1 12.40 -21.23 -39.08
CA SER A 1 12.46 -19.84 -38.58
C SER A 1 11.07 -19.43 -38.11
N ALA A 2 10.95 -18.71 -36.98
CA ALA A 2 9.68 -18.28 -36.40
C ALA A 2 8.84 -17.34 -37.31
N MET A 3 9.48 -16.76 -38.34
CA MET A 3 8.82 -15.88 -39.32
C MET A 3 8.63 -16.53 -40.70
N ARG A 4 8.87 -17.84 -40.83
CA ARG A 4 8.55 -18.55 -42.08
C ARG A 4 7.03 -18.54 -42.25
N ASN A 5 6.54 -18.02 -43.38
CA ASN A 5 5.11 -17.84 -43.69
C ASN A 5 4.37 -16.75 -42.88
N SER A 6 5.07 -15.81 -42.23
CA SER A 6 4.42 -14.63 -41.64
C SER A 6 4.08 -13.58 -42.71
N ALA A 7 3.10 -12.72 -42.43
CA ALA A 7 2.71 -11.61 -43.30
C ALA A 7 3.85 -10.59 -43.54
N ASP A 8 4.81 -10.51 -42.62
CA ASP A 8 6.06 -9.77 -42.78
C ASP A 8 7.23 -10.69 -42.43
N ALA A 9 7.96 -11.14 -43.45
CA ALA A 9 9.09 -12.05 -43.30
C ALA A 9 10.41 -11.31 -42.95
N ASN A 10 10.38 -9.97 -42.89
CA ASN A 10 11.55 -9.16 -42.57
C ASN A 10 11.42 -8.53 -41.18
N ILE A 11 12.23 -9.02 -40.22
CA ILE A 11 12.11 -8.61 -38.82
C ILE A 11 12.38 -7.12 -38.62
N ARG A 12 13.20 -6.50 -39.48
CA ARG A 12 13.46 -5.05 -39.39
C ARG A 12 12.23 -4.24 -39.76
N ASN A 13 11.51 -4.63 -40.81
CA ASN A 13 10.27 -3.96 -41.20
C ASN A 13 9.20 -4.14 -40.11
N LEU A 14 9.06 -5.38 -39.61
CA LEU A 14 8.10 -5.69 -38.56
C LEU A 14 8.35 -4.85 -37.31
N LEU A 15 9.59 -4.80 -36.82
CA LEU A 15 9.94 -4.00 -35.63
C LEU A 15 9.77 -2.51 -35.91
N ARG A 16 10.26 -2.00 -37.04
CA ARG A 16 10.15 -0.59 -37.44
C ARG A 16 8.70 -0.12 -37.43
N ASP A 17 7.84 -0.81 -38.16
CA ASP A 17 6.51 -0.31 -38.49
C ASP A 17 5.48 -0.68 -37.41
N ARG A 18 5.65 -1.82 -36.73
CA ARG A 18 4.68 -2.27 -35.71
C ARG A 18 5.04 -1.88 -34.28
N VAL A 19 6.31 -1.61 -33.98
CA VAL A 19 6.76 -1.33 -32.60
C VAL A 19 7.48 0.01 -32.50
N TYR A 20 8.61 0.18 -33.19
CA TYR A 20 9.54 1.29 -32.97
C TYR A 20 8.98 2.66 -33.37
N ARG A 21 8.50 2.83 -34.61
CA ARG A 21 7.86 4.09 -35.02
C ARG A 21 6.62 4.41 -34.17
N PRO A 22 5.71 3.45 -33.87
CA PRO A 22 4.59 3.70 -32.95
C PRO A 22 4.97 4.19 -31.55
N ILE A 23 6.14 3.79 -31.03
CA ILE A 23 6.64 4.28 -29.73
C ILE A 23 7.62 5.45 -29.84
N GLY A 24 7.79 6.01 -31.04
CA GLY A 24 8.61 7.20 -31.29
C GLY A 24 10.11 6.94 -31.29
N ILE A 25 10.56 5.72 -31.64
CA ILE A 25 11.96 5.44 -31.96
C ILE A 25 12.18 5.70 -33.44
N ALA A 26 13.09 6.63 -33.76
CA ALA A 26 13.42 6.98 -35.14
C ALA A 26 14.34 5.94 -35.79
N ASP A 27 14.30 5.82 -37.11
CA ASP A 27 15.06 4.80 -37.87
C ASP A 27 16.59 4.92 -37.70
N ASN A 28 17.10 6.09 -37.31
CA ASN A 28 18.52 6.33 -37.02
C ASN A 28 18.91 6.08 -35.55
N GLU A 29 17.95 5.75 -34.67
CA GLU A 29 18.20 5.50 -33.25
C GLU A 29 18.44 4.01 -32.95
N TRP A 30 18.35 3.12 -33.95
CA TRP A 30 18.51 1.70 -33.73
C TRP A 30 19.10 0.95 -34.94
N SER A 31 19.78 -0.16 -34.67
CA SER A 31 20.10 -1.19 -35.64
C SER A 31 20.17 -2.56 -34.95
N ILE A 32 20.02 -3.64 -35.72
CA ILE A 32 20.11 -5.02 -35.22
C ILE A 32 20.94 -5.90 -36.14
N GLY A 33 21.42 -7.03 -35.61
CA GLY A 33 22.16 -8.02 -36.37
C GLY A 33 23.54 -7.55 -36.80
N TYR A 34 24.20 -6.68 -36.02
CA TYR A 34 25.49 -6.08 -36.35
C TYR A 34 25.48 -5.33 -37.70
N GLY A 35 24.32 -4.78 -38.07
CA GLY A 35 24.11 -4.11 -39.37
C GLY A 35 24.08 -5.06 -40.57
N LYS A 36 24.07 -6.39 -40.34
CA LYS A 36 24.11 -7.41 -41.40
C LYS A 36 22.80 -8.18 -41.51
N THR A 37 22.50 -8.62 -42.72
CA THR A 37 21.38 -9.53 -43.04
C THR A 37 21.96 -10.72 -43.78
N PHE A 38 21.54 -11.92 -43.40
CA PHE A 38 21.95 -13.16 -44.03
C PHE A 38 20.75 -13.80 -44.71
N GLU A 39 20.85 -14.02 -46.02
CA GLU A 39 19.85 -14.76 -46.76
C GLU A 39 20.05 -16.26 -46.54
N VAL A 40 19.04 -16.93 -45.96
CA VAL A 40 19.04 -18.38 -45.73
C VAL A 40 17.66 -18.91 -46.12
N ASP A 41 17.60 -19.84 -47.07
CA ASP A 41 16.35 -20.39 -47.62
C ASP A 41 15.35 -19.31 -48.07
N GLY A 42 15.84 -18.20 -48.66
CA GLY A 42 15.01 -17.07 -49.09
C GLY A 42 14.42 -16.24 -47.95
N LEU A 43 14.94 -16.37 -46.73
CA LEU A 43 14.56 -15.55 -45.58
C LEU A 43 15.69 -14.58 -45.20
N PRO A 44 15.39 -13.28 -45.03
CA PRO A 44 16.35 -12.29 -44.54
C PRO A 44 16.52 -12.42 -43.02
N LEU A 45 17.53 -13.18 -42.59
CA LEU A 45 17.80 -13.43 -41.17
C LEU A 45 18.79 -12.41 -40.57
N VAL A 46 18.64 -12.16 -39.28
CA VAL A 46 19.55 -11.31 -38.49
C VAL A 46 20.01 -12.08 -37.26
N ALA A 47 21.21 -11.78 -36.75
CA ALA A 47 21.61 -12.30 -35.46
C ALA A 47 20.67 -11.76 -34.37
N ALA A 48 20.06 -12.66 -33.59
CA ALA A 48 19.08 -12.33 -32.56
C ALA A 48 19.63 -12.44 -31.12
N TRP A 49 20.87 -12.90 -30.97
CA TRP A 49 21.56 -13.09 -29.68
C TRP A 49 22.46 -11.91 -29.30
N GLY A 50 22.62 -10.92 -30.20
CA GLY A 50 23.51 -9.78 -30.02
C GLY A 50 23.51 -8.84 -31.23
N GLY A 51 24.26 -7.75 -31.14
CA GLY A 51 24.42 -6.78 -32.24
C GLY A 51 23.24 -5.82 -32.42
N GLY A 52 22.43 -5.66 -31.37
CA GLY A 52 21.52 -4.53 -31.23
C GLY A 52 22.30 -3.29 -30.83
N SER A 53 22.09 -2.18 -31.53
CA SER A 53 22.64 -0.88 -31.16
C SER A 53 21.49 0.10 -31.11
N PHE A 54 21.28 0.74 -29.96
CA PHE A 54 20.18 1.65 -29.71
C PHE A 54 20.71 2.90 -29.00
N THR A 55 20.08 4.05 -29.20
CA THR A 55 20.32 5.18 -28.31
C THR A 55 19.73 4.89 -26.93
N ALA A 56 20.29 5.48 -25.86
CA ALA A 56 19.76 5.29 -24.51
C ALA A 56 18.27 5.68 -24.41
N ARG A 57 17.84 6.72 -25.15
CA ARG A 57 16.43 7.12 -25.25
C ARG A 57 15.56 6.08 -25.95
N ALA A 58 16.03 5.47 -27.03
CA ALA A 58 15.28 4.41 -27.71
C ALA A 58 15.06 3.21 -26.77
N THR A 59 16.09 2.82 -26.03
CA THR A 59 16.01 1.74 -25.03
C THR A 59 15.10 2.09 -23.87
N ALA A 60 15.13 3.34 -23.39
CA ALA A 60 14.20 3.81 -22.37
C ALA A 60 12.74 3.78 -22.85
N ARG A 61 12.46 4.05 -24.13
CA ARG A 61 11.12 3.91 -24.71
C ARG A 61 10.65 2.45 -24.73
N ILE A 62 11.55 1.50 -25.02
CA ILE A 62 11.26 0.07 -24.87
C ILE A 62 10.93 -0.24 -23.40
N GLY A 63 11.74 0.23 -22.46
CA GLY A 63 11.49 0.10 -21.02
C GLY A 63 10.11 0.63 -20.61
N ARG A 64 9.72 1.81 -21.12
CA ARG A 64 8.41 2.41 -20.87
C ARG A 64 7.27 1.58 -21.45
N LEU A 65 7.46 1.02 -22.64
CA LEU A 65 6.46 0.14 -23.25
C LEU A 65 6.22 -1.10 -22.37
N VAL A 66 7.29 -1.69 -21.82
CA VAL A 66 7.20 -2.83 -20.89
C VAL A 66 6.56 -2.42 -19.56
N LEU A 67 7.02 -1.31 -18.97
CA LEU A 67 6.51 -0.74 -17.72
C LEU A 67 4.99 -0.50 -17.77
N ARG A 68 4.47 -0.11 -18.94
CA ARG A 68 3.04 0.15 -19.17
C ARG A 68 2.32 -1.02 -19.84
N GLU A 69 2.82 -2.24 -19.63
CA GLU A 69 2.24 -3.50 -20.12
C GLU A 69 1.84 -3.46 -21.61
N GLY A 70 2.68 -2.86 -22.45
CA GLY A 70 2.51 -2.78 -23.89
C GLY A 70 1.62 -1.64 -24.37
N ASN A 71 1.15 -0.77 -23.46
CA ASN A 71 0.41 0.44 -23.80
C ASN A 71 1.33 1.64 -24.07
N TRP A 72 1.16 2.28 -25.21
CA TRP A 72 1.84 3.51 -25.57
C TRP A 72 0.83 4.63 -25.79
N GLN A 73 0.74 5.56 -24.82
CA GLN A 73 -0.11 6.75 -24.90
C GLN A 73 -1.57 6.43 -25.29
N GLY A 74 -2.15 5.40 -24.66
CA GLY A 74 -3.52 4.97 -24.91
C GLY A 74 -3.66 3.92 -26.02
N LYS A 75 -2.62 3.66 -26.82
CA LYS A 75 -2.62 2.62 -27.87
C LYS A 75 -1.95 1.34 -27.38
N GLN A 76 -2.64 0.22 -27.46
CA GLN A 76 -2.03 -1.09 -27.16
C GLN A 76 -1.15 -1.55 -28.33
N ILE A 77 0.17 -1.55 -28.13
CA ILE A 77 1.15 -1.99 -29.14
C ILE A 77 1.45 -3.48 -29.00
N LEU A 78 1.66 -3.94 -27.76
CA LEU A 78 1.85 -5.35 -27.40
C LEU A 78 0.78 -5.73 -26.39
N THR A 79 0.19 -6.92 -26.45
CA THR A 79 -0.82 -7.31 -25.45
C THR A 79 -0.20 -7.40 -24.04
N GLN A 80 -0.97 -7.07 -23.00
CA GLN A 80 -0.54 -7.24 -21.60
C GLN A 80 -0.08 -8.68 -21.31
N GLN A 81 -0.80 -9.67 -21.85
CA GLN A 81 -0.44 -11.09 -21.73
C GLN A 81 0.95 -11.38 -22.30
N ALA A 82 1.26 -10.87 -23.49
CA ALA A 82 2.59 -11.04 -24.09
C ALA A 82 3.69 -10.40 -23.24
N ILE A 83 3.46 -9.20 -22.68
CA ILE A 83 4.44 -8.58 -21.76
C ILE A 83 4.65 -9.46 -20.53
N ARG A 84 3.58 -9.87 -19.85
CA ARG A 84 3.68 -10.73 -18.67
C ARG A 84 4.40 -12.04 -18.98
N GLN A 85 4.10 -12.67 -20.10
CA GLN A 85 4.73 -13.92 -20.51
C GLN A 85 6.25 -13.78 -20.71
N VAL A 86 6.73 -12.65 -21.23
CA VAL A 86 8.17 -12.45 -21.45
C VAL A 86 8.91 -11.95 -20.22
N THR A 87 8.22 -11.33 -19.25
CA THR A 87 8.84 -10.72 -18.06
C THR A 87 8.69 -11.53 -16.77
N GLN A 88 7.76 -12.49 -16.71
CA GLN A 88 7.60 -13.38 -15.55
C GLN A 88 8.62 -14.51 -15.55
N SER A 89 8.94 -15.04 -14.36
CA SER A 89 9.81 -16.21 -14.23
C SER A 89 9.23 -17.39 -14.99
N ALA A 90 10.04 -17.98 -15.88
CA ALA A 90 9.69 -19.19 -16.62
C ALA A 90 9.81 -20.46 -15.76
N GLY A 91 10.06 -20.34 -14.45
CA GLY A 91 10.26 -21.47 -13.53
C GLY A 91 11.62 -22.15 -13.69
N LEU A 92 12.59 -21.47 -14.30
CA LEU A 92 13.95 -21.96 -14.51
C LEU A 92 14.89 -21.48 -13.41
N ILE A 93 15.96 -22.24 -13.17
CA ILE A 93 17.00 -21.88 -12.20
C ILE A 93 17.57 -20.51 -12.55
N GLY A 94 17.47 -19.57 -11.60
CA GLY A 94 17.96 -18.20 -11.75
C GLY A 94 16.90 -17.18 -12.15
N ASP A 95 15.61 -17.52 -12.21
CA ASP A 95 14.50 -16.59 -12.40
C ASP A 95 14.65 -15.70 -13.64
N CYS A 96 14.60 -16.34 -14.80
CA CYS A 96 14.57 -15.67 -16.10
C CYS A 96 13.18 -15.81 -16.74
N GLY A 97 12.73 -14.74 -17.39
CA GLY A 97 11.63 -14.76 -18.35
C GLY A 97 12.12 -15.04 -19.77
N MET A 98 11.26 -14.84 -20.77
CA MET A 98 11.63 -15.02 -22.17
C MET A 98 12.40 -13.80 -22.68
N GLY A 99 13.73 -13.85 -22.55
CA GLY A 99 14.62 -12.77 -22.98
C GLY A 99 14.76 -11.62 -21.97
N TRP A 100 14.27 -11.81 -20.74
CA TRP A 100 14.39 -10.88 -19.62
C TRP A 100 14.91 -11.60 -18.38
N TRP A 101 15.72 -10.94 -17.58
CA TRP A 101 15.97 -11.33 -16.20
C TRP A 101 14.85 -10.78 -15.31
N THR A 102 14.50 -11.49 -14.24
CA THR A 102 13.53 -11.03 -13.24
C THR A 102 14.06 -11.21 -11.82
N ASN A 103 13.67 -10.32 -10.92
CA ASN A 103 13.99 -10.40 -9.50
C ASN A 103 12.90 -11.13 -8.69
N ALA A 104 12.00 -11.86 -9.35
CA ALA A 104 10.88 -12.55 -8.69
C ALA A 104 11.32 -13.52 -7.59
N GLY A 105 12.48 -14.17 -7.76
CA GLY A 105 13.10 -15.03 -6.75
C GLY A 105 14.17 -14.33 -5.90
N GLU A 106 14.15 -12.99 -5.84
CA GLU A 106 14.97 -12.18 -4.93
C GLU A 106 16.48 -12.38 -5.07
N ARG A 107 16.98 -12.59 -6.30
CA ARG A 107 18.42 -12.62 -6.58
C ARG A 107 19.15 -11.41 -5.98
N PHE A 108 18.53 -10.24 -6.05
CA PHE A 108 18.98 -9.02 -5.39
C PHE A 108 17.95 -8.62 -4.33
N PRO A 109 18.18 -8.94 -3.03
CA PRO A 109 17.20 -8.68 -1.96
C PRO A 109 16.88 -7.20 -1.73
N PHE A 110 17.77 -6.31 -2.17
CA PHE A 110 17.61 -4.85 -2.06
C PHE A 110 16.88 -4.22 -3.25
N LEU A 111 16.53 -5.02 -4.27
CA LEU A 111 15.79 -4.59 -5.45
C LEU A 111 14.35 -5.14 -5.35
N PRO A 112 13.30 -4.42 -5.76
CA PRO A 112 11.93 -4.94 -5.68
C PRO A 112 11.74 -6.25 -6.46
N ARG A 113 10.84 -7.12 -5.98
CA ARG A 113 10.56 -8.43 -6.61
C ARG A 113 10.03 -8.32 -8.03
N ASP A 114 9.35 -7.24 -8.36
CA ASP A 114 8.79 -6.99 -9.70
C ASP A 114 9.79 -6.34 -10.66
N ALA A 115 11.03 -6.11 -10.23
CA ALA A 115 12.09 -5.62 -11.10
C ALA A 115 12.46 -6.65 -12.17
N ILE A 116 12.65 -6.14 -13.40
CA ILE A 116 13.05 -6.91 -14.56
C ILE A 116 14.12 -6.15 -15.34
N TRP A 117 15.03 -6.87 -15.99
CA TRP A 117 16.07 -6.21 -16.77
C TRP A 117 16.55 -7.00 -17.98
N GLY A 118 16.95 -6.27 -19.01
CA GLY A 118 17.80 -6.78 -20.08
C GLY A 118 19.26 -6.50 -19.73
N ALA A 119 20.15 -7.46 -19.99
CA ALA A 119 21.60 -7.32 -19.80
C ALA A 119 22.34 -7.64 -21.10
N GLY A 120 23.30 -6.79 -21.46
CA GLY A 120 24.18 -6.93 -22.63
C GLY A 120 25.66 -6.98 -22.24
N ALA A 121 26.53 -7.29 -23.20
CA ALA A 121 27.98 -7.22 -23.02
C ALA A 121 28.42 -5.80 -22.63
N GLY A 122 29.44 -5.64 -21.77
CA GLY A 122 29.82 -4.33 -21.24
C GLY A 122 29.04 -3.93 -19.98
N ASP A 123 28.34 -4.88 -19.35
CA ASP A 123 27.37 -4.62 -18.26
C ASP A 123 26.27 -3.62 -18.68
N GLU A 124 25.92 -3.58 -19.96
CA GLU A 124 24.84 -2.74 -20.46
C GLU A 124 23.50 -3.21 -19.92
N VAL A 125 22.66 -2.27 -19.46
CA VAL A 125 21.43 -2.63 -18.75
C VAL A 125 20.27 -1.74 -19.18
N LEU A 126 19.11 -2.38 -19.37
CA LEU A 126 17.79 -1.75 -19.26
C LEU A 126 17.09 -2.35 -18.04
N LEU A 127 16.98 -1.60 -16.96
CA LEU A 127 16.22 -1.96 -15.76
C LEU A 127 14.85 -1.30 -15.80
N VAL A 128 13.81 -2.06 -15.48
CA VAL A 128 12.43 -1.59 -15.31
C VAL A 128 11.93 -2.08 -13.96
N VAL A 129 11.42 -1.18 -13.12
CA VAL A 129 10.86 -1.49 -11.81
C VAL A 129 9.43 -0.94 -11.73
N PRO A 130 8.40 -1.76 -11.97
CA PRO A 130 7.01 -1.29 -12.03
C PRO A 130 6.52 -0.62 -10.76
N SER A 131 6.82 -1.19 -9.59
CA SER A 131 6.47 -0.67 -8.27
C SER A 131 7.02 0.72 -7.98
N LEU A 132 8.12 1.12 -8.65
CA LEU A 132 8.77 2.42 -8.49
C LEU A 132 8.52 3.37 -9.67
N ASP A 133 7.72 2.97 -10.68
CA ASP A 133 7.58 3.68 -11.96
C ASP A 133 8.94 4.08 -12.59
N LEU A 134 9.94 3.20 -12.43
CA LEU A 134 11.35 3.49 -12.70
C LEU A 134 11.85 2.77 -13.96
N ILE A 135 12.61 3.50 -14.77
CA ILE A 135 13.38 2.97 -15.90
C ILE A 135 14.81 3.49 -15.77
N MET A 136 15.79 2.59 -15.79
CA MET A 136 17.21 2.95 -15.83
C MET A 136 17.86 2.30 -17.05
N VAL A 137 18.58 3.12 -17.82
CA VAL A 137 19.36 2.65 -18.98
C VAL A 137 20.81 3.00 -18.74
N ARG A 138 21.68 2.01 -18.89
CA ARG A 138 23.13 2.17 -18.88
C ARG A 138 23.73 1.56 -20.13
N TYR A 139 24.56 2.33 -20.80
CA TYR A 139 25.52 1.84 -21.78
C TYR A 139 26.94 2.14 -21.33
N GLY A 140 27.89 1.25 -21.67
CA GLY A 140 29.28 1.39 -21.26
C GLY A 140 30.07 0.10 -21.39
N ASN A 141 31.30 0.14 -20.89
CA ASN A 141 32.16 -1.03 -20.76
C ASN A 141 31.93 -1.74 -19.42
N ASP A 142 32.50 -2.93 -19.28
CA ASP A 142 32.44 -3.74 -18.05
C ASP A 142 32.78 -2.89 -16.82
N LEU A 143 31.96 -3.01 -15.77
CA LEU A 143 32.12 -2.25 -14.53
C LEU A 143 33.33 -2.74 -13.73
N ALA A 144 33.55 -4.06 -13.71
CA ALA A 144 34.74 -4.68 -13.17
C ALA A 144 35.05 -6.00 -13.92
N PRO A 145 36.13 -6.07 -14.72
CA PRO A 145 36.37 -7.17 -15.65
C PRO A 145 36.66 -8.54 -14.98
N GLU A 146 36.89 -8.59 -13.67
CA GLU A 146 37.24 -9.81 -12.95
C GLU A 146 36.04 -10.53 -12.29
N ALA A 147 34.86 -9.90 -12.26
CA ALA A 147 33.65 -10.46 -11.65
C ALA A 147 32.57 -10.76 -12.69
N SER A 148 31.57 -11.57 -12.32
CA SER A 148 30.49 -11.88 -13.24
C SER A 148 29.63 -10.64 -13.50
N SER A 149 29.08 -10.52 -14.72
CA SER A 149 28.25 -9.36 -15.10
C SER A 149 27.08 -9.12 -14.14
N GLN A 150 26.47 -10.18 -13.62
CA GLN A 150 25.36 -10.06 -12.66
C GLN A 150 25.82 -9.52 -11.29
N GLU A 151 26.98 -9.95 -10.80
CA GLU A 151 27.57 -9.39 -9.57
C GLU A 151 27.92 -7.91 -9.77
N ASN A 152 28.54 -7.57 -10.90
CA ASN A 152 28.88 -6.20 -11.27
C ASN A 152 27.66 -5.28 -11.29
N ILE A 153 26.63 -5.67 -12.03
CA ILE A 153 25.38 -4.91 -12.15
C ILE A 153 24.73 -4.76 -10.77
N GLY A 154 24.67 -5.84 -9.97
CA GLY A 154 24.12 -5.80 -8.63
C GLY A 154 24.86 -4.83 -7.70
N GLN A 155 26.20 -4.92 -7.66
CA GLN A 155 27.04 -4.16 -6.74
C GLN A 155 27.22 -2.70 -7.14
N TYR A 156 27.44 -2.42 -8.43
CA TYR A 156 27.87 -1.10 -8.90
C TYR A 156 26.75 -0.30 -9.57
N LEU A 157 25.60 -0.91 -9.88
CA LEU A 157 24.45 -0.20 -10.45
C LEU A 157 23.22 -0.30 -9.57
N PHE A 158 22.68 -1.50 -9.38
CA PHE A 158 21.38 -1.67 -8.73
C PHE A 158 21.43 -1.24 -7.29
N ARG A 159 22.45 -1.66 -6.52
CA ARG A 159 22.58 -1.26 -5.12
C ARG A 159 22.78 0.25 -4.97
N PRO A 160 23.73 0.93 -5.65
CA PRO A 160 23.87 2.38 -5.55
C PRO A 160 22.65 3.15 -6.05
N LEU A 161 21.94 2.65 -7.07
CA LEU A 161 20.69 3.27 -7.54
C LEU A 161 19.59 3.15 -6.48
N MET A 162 19.39 1.97 -5.90
CA MET A 162 18.41 1.79 -4.81
C MET A 162 18.83 2.62 -3.60
N GLU A 163 20.10 2.62 -3.23
CA GLU A 163 20.64 3.48 -2.19
C GLU A 163 20.46 4.96 -2.49
N ALA A 164 20.56 5.43 -3.73
CA ALA A 164 20.33 6.83 -4.10
C ALA A 164 18.85 7.19 -4.04
N ILE A 165 17.97 6.31 -4.53
CA ILE A 165 16.52 6.44 -4.38
C ILE A 165 16.14 6.45 -2.89
N ILE A 166 16.87 5.73 -2.04
CA ILE A 166 16.71 5.74 -0.58
C ILE A 166 17.44 6.95 0.07
N ARG A 167 18.56 7.45 -0.46
CA ARG A 167 19.38 8.52 0.16
C ARG A 167 18.94 9.93 -0.21
N GLU A 168 18.38 10.16 -1.40
CA GLU A 168 17.64 11.41 -1.66
C GLU A 168 16.42 11.53 -0.74
N THR A 169 16.00 10.41 -0.12
CA THR A 169 15.05 10.48 0.98
C THR A 169 15.64 10.92 2.32
N SER A 170 16.97 10.94 2.54
CA SER A 170 17.58 10.99 3.88
C SER A 170 18.39 12.25 4.25
N ASN A 171 18.39 13.34 3.46
CA ASN A 171 19.20 14.54 3.77
C ASN A 171 18.72 15.38 4.97
N THR A 172 17.66 14.98 5.66
CA THR A 172 17.21 15.56 6.95
C THR A 172 17.31 14.58 8.12
N GLY A 173 17.81 13.35 7.92
CA GLY A 173 17.69 12.25 8.88
C GLY A 173 16.28 11.65 8.94
N GLU A 174 15.28 12.33 8.38
CA GLU A 174 13.94 11.81 8.10
C GLU A 174 13.85 11.41 6.63
N SER A 175 13.14 10.31 6.34
CA SER A 175 12.79 9.93 4.98
C SER A 175 11.83 10.95 4.34
N GLN A 176 11.86 11.06 3.02
CA GLN A 176 10.84 11.78 2.28
C GLN A 176 9.50 11.06 2.38
N PRO A 177 8.40 11.83 2.49
CA PRO A 177 7.07 11.23 2.50
C PRO A 177 6.74 10.60 1.14
N PRO A 178 5.92 9.53 1.11
CA PRO A 178 5.60 8.80 -0.12
C PRO A 178 4.70 9.57 -1.11
N TYR A 179 4.16 10.73 -0.72
CA TYR A 179 3.28 11.57 -1.54
C TYR A 179 3.63 13.06 -1.47
N PRO A 180 3.24 13.85 -2.48
CA PRO A 180 3.35 15.30 -2.44
C PRO A 180 2.64 15.92 -1.22
N PRO A 181 3.07 17.10 -0.75
CA PRO A 181 2.39 17.81 0.34
C PRO A 181 0.91 18.08 0.06
N SER A 182 0.09 18.09 1.11
CA SER A 182 -1.33 18.42 1.02
C SER A 182 -1.54 19.80 0.36
N PRO A 183 -2.47 19.90 -0.61
CA PRO A 183 -2.77 21.17 -1.27
C PRO A 183 -3.64 22.09 -0.40
N ILE A 184 -4.19 21.59 0.72
CA ILE A 184 -5.05 22.38 1.62
C ILE A 184 -4.48 22.50 3.03
N VAL A 185 -3.70 21.53 3.51
CA VAL A 185 -3.03 21.60 4.81
C VAL A 185 -1.60 22.09 4.62
N ALA A 186 -1.24 23.19 5.27
CA ALA A 186 0.11 23.71 5.30
C ALA A 186 0.96 22.98 6.34
N GLU A 187 0.38 22.70 7.51
CA GLU A 187 1.09 22.18 8.67
C GLU A 187 0.11 21.42 9.59
N LEU A 188 0.62 20.40 10.28
CA LEU A 188 -0.05 19.77 11.41
C LEU A 188 0.73 20.04 12.68
N GLN A 189 0.05 20.62 13.67
CA GLN A 189 0.59 20.95 14.98
C GLN A 189 0.06 19.97 16.02
N TRP A 190 0.97 19.24 16.65
CA TRP A 190 0.66 18.37 17.77
C TRP A 190 0.67 19.15 19.08
N ASP A 191 -0.25 18.84 20.00
CA ASP A 191 -0.06 19.20 21.41
C ASP A 191 1.21 18.53 21.95
N SER A 192 1.88 19.14 22.93
CA SER A 192 3.14 18.62 23.46
C SER A 192 2.98 17.22 24.12
N PRO A 193 4.02 16.37 24.15
CA PRO A 193 3.95 15.01 24.70
C PRO A 193 3.38 14.92 26.12
N GLU A 194 3.61 15.94 26.96
CA GLU A 194 3.17 15.99 28.35
C GLU A 194 1.65 16.14 28.47
N LYS A 195 0.97 16.55 27.39
CA LYS A 195 -0.49 16.65 27.31
C LYS A 195 -1.15 15.37 26.79
N VAL A 196 -0.39 14.34 26.42
CA VAL A 196 -0.96 13.07 25.97
C VAL A 196 -1.72 12.43 27.13
N ILE A 197 -3.01 12.21 26.93
CA ILE A 197 -3.85 11.51 27.90
C ILE A 197 -3.62 10.01 27.70
N ARG A 198 -3.31 9.28 28.78
CA ARG A 198 -3.09 7.83 28.75
C ARG A 198 -4.02 7.14 29.75
N LEU A 199 -4.85 6.24 29.24
CA LEU A 199 -5.81 5.43 30.00
C LEU A 199 -5.63 3.95 29.65
N ALA A 200 -6.33 3.06 30.36
CA ALA A 200 -6.36 1.62 30.05
C ALA A 200 -4.96 0.96 29.91
N GLN A 201 -4.03 1.34 30.80
CA GLN A 201 -2.63 0.93 30.73
C GLN A 201 -2.46 -0.59 30.65
N GLY A 202 -1.57 -1.02 29.76
CA GLY A 202 -1.31 -2.42 29.44
C GLY A 202 -2.30 -2.99 28.43
N SER A 203 -2.91 -2.15 27.58
CA SER A 203 -3.80 -2.56 26.49
C SER A 203 -3.39 -1.88 25.19
N ASP A 204 -3.30 -2.63 24.10
CA ASP A 204 -2.96 -2.12 22.78
C ASP A 204 -4.16 -2.11 21.82
N ASN A 205 -3.95 -1.63 20.59
CA ASN A 205 -4.88 -1.80 19.47
C ASN A 205 -6.30 -1.22 19.66
N TRP A 206 -6.58 -0.03 19.11
CA TRP A 206 -7.85 0.70 19.36
C TRP A 206 -8.66 1.04 18.10
N PRO A 207 -9.12 0.06 17.29
CA PRO A 207 -10.06 0.35 16.21
C PRO A 207 -11.40 0.79 16.79
N MET A 208 -11.99 1.85 16.24
CA MET A 208 -13.24 2.38 16.79
C MET A 208 -14.18 3.00 15.75
N THR A 209 -15.42 3.20 16.17
CA THR A 209 -16.50 3.80 15.39
C THR A 209 -17.42 4.63 16.26
N TRP A 210 -18.12 5.61 15.67
CA TRP A 210 -19.15 6.38 16.35
C TRP A 210 -20.51 5.68 16.24
N GLY A 211 -21.05 5.27 17.39
CA GLY A 211 -22.34 4.63 17.51
C GLY A 211 -23.53 5.59 17.46
N ASP A 212 -24.70 5.03 17.19
CA ASP A 212 -26.01 5.70 17.10
C ASP A 212 -26.51 6.27 18.45
N ASP A 213 -26.01 5.74 19.57
CA ASP A 213 -26.28 6.23 20.92
C ASP A 213 -25.33 7.36 21.36
N GLY A 214 -24.50 7.85 20.44
CA GLY A 214 -23.55 8.92 20.69
C GLY A 214 -22.23 8.46 21.33
N ARG A 215 -22.04 7.18 21.67
CA ARG A 215 -20.77 6.65 22.19
C ARG A 215 -19.78 6.35 21.06
N LEU A 216 -18.49 6.28 21.40
CA LEU A 216 -17.52 5.59 20.54
C LEU A 216 -17.43 4.13 21.00
N TYR A 217 -17.56 3.19 20.08
CA TYR A 217 -17.32 1.77 20.33
C TYR A 217 -15.94 1.40 19.85
N THR A 218 -15.18 0.72 20.69
CA THR A 218 -13.80 0.31 20.41
C THR A 218 -13.55 -1.13 20.86
N ALA A 219 -12.51 -1.72 20.31
CA ALA A 219 -11.92 -2.95 20.81
C ALA A 219 -10.51 -2.66 21.35
N TYR A 220 -9.99 -3.55 22.19
CA TYR A 220 -8.60 -3.54 22.63
C TYR A 220 -7.96 -4.91 22.48
N GLY A 221 -6.66 -4.92 22.24
CA GLY A 221 -5.82 -6.09 22.11
C GLY A 221 -4.84 -6.24 23.27
N ASP A 222 -4.43 -7.50 23.50
CA ASP A 222 -3.48 -7.94 24.53
C ASP A 222 -3.54 -7.10 25.82
N GLY A 223 -4.73 -6.97 26.41
CA GLY A 223 -4.97 -5.96 27.43
C GLY A 223 -6.07 -6.24 28.43
N TRP A 224 -6.23 -5.27 29.34
CA TRP A 224 -7.12 -5.35 30.50
C TRP A 224 -8.30 -4.37 30.40
N GLY A 225 -8.29 -3.50 29.39
CA GLY A 225 -9.30 -2.47 29.19
C GLY A 225 -9.18 -1.30 30.16
N PHE A 226 -10.27 -0.55 30.30
CA PHE A 226 -10.38 0.59 31.22
C PHE A 226 -10.56 0.14 32.69
N GLU A 227 -10.48 1.06 33.63
CA GLU A 227 -10.81 0.75 35.03
C GLU A 227 -12.35 0.70 35.24
N PRO A 228 -12.87 -0.29 36.01
CA PRO A 228 -12.15 -1.42 36.57
C PRO A 228 -11.76 -2.44 35.48
N ARG A 229 -10.51 -2.89 35.53
CA ARG A 229 -9.94 -3.87 34.59
C ARG A 229 -10.73 -5.16 34.51
N THR A 230 -10.61 -5.85 33.38
CA THR A 230 -11.10 -7.23 33.26
C THR A 230 -10.33 -8.17 34.19
N PRO A 231 -10.93 -9.27 34.69
CA PRO A 231 -10.24 -10.23 35.57
C PRO A 231 -9.08 -10.97 34.90
N HIS A 232 -9.11 -11.06 33.57
CA HIS A 232 -8.08 -11.70 32.75
C HIS A 232 -7.68 -10.77 31.62
N LYS A 233 -6.43 -10.89 31.18
CA LYS A 233 -5.91 -10.25 29.98
C LYS A 233 -6.57 -10.90 28.75
N LEU A 234 -7.06 -10.06 27.84
CA LEU A 234 -7.77 -10.48 26.64
C LEU A 234 -6.95 -10.11 25.41
N SER A 235 -6.88 -11.03 24.43
CA SER A 235 -6.35 -10.72 23.10
C SER A 235 -7.35 -9.90 22.27
N LEU A 236 -8.64 -10.04 22.58
CA LEU A 236 -9.73 -9.21 22.07
C LEU A 236 -10.68 -8.88 23.21
N GLY A 237 -10.67 -7.63 23.66
CA GLY A 237 -11.68 -7.06 24.55
C GLY A 237 -12.43 -5.91 23.87
N LEU A 238 -13.53 -5.47 24.50
CA LEU A 238 -14.43 -4.46 23.95
C LEU A 238 -14.66 -3.35 24.99
N ALA A 239 -14.83 -2.12 24.52
CA ALA A 239 -15.18 -0.99 25.36
C ALA A 239 -16.05 0.02 24.62
N ALA A 240 -16.83 0.78 25.38
CA ALA A 240 -17.43 2.02 24.92
C ALA A 240 -16.73 3.21 25.57
N ILE A 241 -16.69 4.33 24.86
CA ILE A 241 -16.12 5.58 25.33
C ILE A 241 -17.19 6.67 25.28
N GLU A 242 -17.37 7.32 26.42
CA GLU A 242 -18.26 8.45 26.63
C GLU A 242 -17.43 9.73 26.83
N GLY A 243 -18.08 10.87 26.59
CA GLY A 243 -17.50 12.19 26.83
C GLY A 243 -16.72 12.80 25.65
N SER A 244 -15.96 13.83 25.99
CA SER A 244 -15.09 14.59 25.08
C SER A 244 -13.64 14.11 25.21
N PRO A 245 -12.73 14.47 24.28
CA PRO A 245 -11.32 14.11 24.39
C PRO A 245 -10.63 14.54 25.69
N LEU A 246 -11.12 15.59 26.38
CA LEU A 246 -10.56 16.07 27.64
C LEU A 246 -11.23 15.44 28.88
N GLU A 247 -12.39 14.82 28.71
CA GLU A 247 -13.20 14.22 29.78
C GLU A 247 -13.65 12.82 29.37
N ILE A 248 -12.67 11.94 29.16
CA ILE A 248 -12.88 10.60 28.63
C ILE A 248 -13.33 9.66 29.74
N ARG A 249 -14.45 8.96 29.51
CA ARG A 249 -14.88 7.83 30.34
C ARG A 249 -14.98 6.57 29.50
N GLY A 250 -14.03 5.65 29.69
CA GLY A 250 -14.08 4.32 29.09
C GLY A 250 -14.82 3.33 29.97
N VAL A 251 -15.64 2.46 29.36
CA VAL A 251 -16.41 1.41 30.03
C VAL A 251 -16.18 0.10 29.30
N ASN A 252 -15.62 -0.89 29.98
CA ASN A 252 -15.44 -2.23 29.41
C ASN A 252 -16.80 -2.88 29.13
N ILE A 253 -16.96 -3.44 27.93
CA ILE A 253 -18.13 -4.22 27.53
C ILE A 253 -17.75 -5.69 27.65
N ARG A 254 -18.51 -6.45 28.46
CA ARG A 254 -18.32 -7.88 28.59
C ARG A 254 -19.14 -8.62 27.54
N SER A 255 -18.49 -9.51 26.79
CA SER A 255 -19.13 -10.29 25.73
C SER A 255 -18.49 -11.67 25.61
N GLU A 256 -19.16 -12.69 26.15
CA GLU A 256 -18.72 -14.08 26.05
C GLU A 256 -18.59 -14.55 24.59
N SER A 257 -19.44 -14.04 23.71
CA SER A 257 -19.45 -14.37 22.28
C SER A 257 -18.32 -13.73 21.45
N ALA A 258 -17.60 -12.74 22.01
CA ALA A 258 -16.56 -12.01 21.28
C ALA A 258 -15.19 -12.04 21.94
N GLU A 259 -15.12 -12.04 23.27
CA GLU A 259 -13.84 -11.99 23.99
C GLU A 259 -12.93 -13.15 23.59
N GLN A 260 -11.65 -12.85 23.42
CA GLN A 260 -10.64 -13.85 23.05
C GLN A 260 -9.45 -13.77 23.99
N TYR A 261 -8.74 -14.90 24.08
CA TYR A 261 -7.54 -15.07 24.87
C TYR A 261 -6.34 -15.35 23.95
N GLY A 262 -5.14 -15.42 24.54
CA GLY A 262 -3.88 -15.62 23.83
C GLY A 262 -3.02 -14.35 23.81
N GLU A 263 -1.83 -14.48 23.24
CA GLU A 263 -0.83 -13.41 23.21
C GLU A 263 -0.33 -13.22 21.78
N GLY A 264 -0.16 -11.96 21.36
CA GLY A 264 0.41 -11.61 20.06
C GLY A 264 -0.36 -12.24 18.89
N ALA A 265 0.37 -12.92 18.01
CA ALA A 265 -0.21 -13.54 16.80
C ALA A 265 -1.12 -14.75 17.08
N ARG A 266 -1.11 -15.29 18.31
CA ARG A 266 -1.90 -16.48 18.68
C ARG A 266 -3.33 -16.14 19.10
N GLY A 267 -3.62 -14.87 19.39
CA GLY A 267 -4.95 -14.39 19.75
C GLY A 267 -5.58 -13.61 18.59
N LYS A 268 -6.87 -13.81 18.37
CA LYS A 268 -7.69 -12.95 17.50
C LYS A 268 -7.67 -11.53 18.02
N LYS A 269 -7.55 -10.54 17.13
CA LYS A 269 -7.50 -9.11 17.47
C LYS A 269 -8.35 -8.30 16.50
N ALA A 270 -9.18 -7.39 16.99
CA ALA A 270 -9.91 -6.47 16.12
C ALA A 270 -8.92 -5.57 15.37
N SER A 271 -9.09 -5.37 14.07
CA SER A 271 -8.30 -4.40 13.29
C SER A 271 -9.16 -3.27 12.73
N GLY A 272 -10.49 -3.43 12.72
CA GLY A 272 -11.43 -2.38 12.35
C GLY A 272 -12.77 -2.55 13.06
N MET A 273 -13.42 -1.43 13.35
CA MET A 273 -14.80 -1.36 13.83
C MET A 273 -15.58 -0.33 13.03
N LEU A 274 -16.87 -0.58 12.86
CA LEU A 274 -17.78 0.29 12.13
C LEU A 274 -19.21 0.10 12.62
N MET A 275 -20.00 1.15 12.77
CA MET A 275 -21.44 1.04 12.95
C MET A 275 -22.14 1.55 11.70
N VAL A 276 -23.09 0.77 11.19
CA VAL A 276 -23.93 1.11 10.04
C VAL A 276 -25.37 0.74 10.35
N ASP A 277 -26.28 1.71 10.23
CA ASP A 277 -27.72 1.52 10.42
C ASP A 277 -28.09 0.76 11.72
N GLY A 278 -27.39 1.10 12.82
CA GLY A 278 -27.59 0.53 14.16
C GLY A 278 -26.93 -0.83 14.39
N VAL A 279 -26.22 -1.37 13.39
CA VAL A 279 -25.48 -2.63 13.51
C VAL A 279 -24.00 -2.34 13.70
N LEU A 280 -23.42 -2.87 14.77
CA LEU A 280 -22.00 -2.74 15.06
C LEU A 280 -21.23 -3.90 14.40
N TYR A 281 -20.31 -3.57 13.51
CA TYR A 281 -19.42 -4.49 12.83
C TYR A 281 -18.01 -4.41 13.40
N MET A 282 -17.33 -5.55 13.40
CA MET A 282 -15.93 -5.69 13.76
C MET A 282 -15.28 -6.62 12.75
N ILE A 283 -14.08 -6.25 12.29
CA ILE A 283 -13.24 -7.13 11.50
C ILE A 283 -12.00 -7.50 12.31
N VAL A 284 -11.70 -8.79 12.35
CA VAL A 284 -10.77 -9.39 13.30
C VAL A 284 -9.68 -10.13 12.56
N ARG A 285 -8.43 -9.69 12.74
CA ARG A 285 -7.21 -10.35 12.25
C ARG A 285 -6.82 -11.55 13.13
N ASN A 286 -5.79 -12.28 12.71
CA ASN A 286 -5.30 -13.51 13.36
C ASN A 286 -6.36 -14.61 13.43
N ALA A 287 -7.32 -14.58 12.50
CA ALA A 287 -8.38 -15.57 12.39
C ALA A 287 -8.04 -16.66 11.35
N GLN A 288 -6.75 -16.93 11.14
CA GLN A 288 -6.13 -17.57 9.95
C GLN A 288 -6.03 -16.66 8.72
N ASN A 289 -6.63 -15.46 8.79
CA ASN A 289 -6.31 -14.22 8.07
C ASN A 289 -7.26 -13.15 8.67
N ALA A 290 -8.47 -12.89 8.16
CA ALA A 290 -9.41 -11.98 8.82
C ALA A 290 -10.89 -12.41 8.73
N GLN A 291 -11.66 -12.16 9.80
CA GLN A 291 -13.05 -12.59 9.93
C GLN A 291 -13.96 -11.44 10.37
N LEU A 292 -15.12 -11.32 9.73
CA LEU A 292 -16.15 -10.33 10.08
C LEU A 292 -17.02 -10.85 11.24
N ALA A 293 -17.42 -9.94 12.11
CA ALA A 293 -18.43 -10.15 13.14
C ALA A 293 -19.41 -8.96 13.18
N ARG A 294 -20.63 -9.19 13.65
CA ARG A 294 -21.65 -8.16 13.85
C ARG A 294 -22.36 -8.30 15.19
N SER A 295 -22.85 -7.20 15.72
CA SER A 295 -23.62 -7.09 16.95
C SER A 295 -24.81 -6.16 16.75
N PHE A 296 -25.96 -6.56 17.31
CA PHE A 296 -27.21 -5.81 17.26
C PHE A 296 -27.57 -5.15 18.61
N ASP A 297 -26.71 -5.33 19.61
CA ASP A 297 -26.95 -4.91 21.00
C ASP A 297 -25.76 -4.15 21.58
N HIS A 298 -25.13 -3.35 20.71
CA HIS A 298 -24.03 -2.45 21.07
C HIS A 298 -22.81 -3.18 21.65
N GLY A 299 -22.52 -4.37 21.12
CA GLY A 299 -21.31 -5.13 21.40
C GLY A 299 -21.42 -6.12 22.55
N LYS A 300 -22.61 -6.35 23.12
CA LYS A 300 -22.81 -7.33 24.21
C LYS A 300 -22.82 -8.76 23.70
N THR A 301 -23.41 -8.99 22.53
CA THR A 301 -23.41 -10.28 21.83
C THR A 301 -23.02 -10.11 20.36
N TRP A 302 -22.34 -11.13 19.82
CA TRP A 302 -21.74 -11.10 18.49
C TRP A 302 -22.02 -12.38 17.71
N GLU A 303 -22.37 -12.18 16.45
CA GLU A 303 -22.38 -13.21 15.43
C GLU A 303 -21.10 -13.13 14.60
N TRP A 304 -20.55 -14.27 14.21
CA TRP A 304 -19.35 -14.35 13.38
C TRP A 304 -19.69 -14.87 11.99
N ALA A 305 -19.17 -14.21 10.96
CA ALA A 305 -19.32 -14.65 9.58
C ALA A 305 -18.69 -16.03 9.40
N GLN A 306 -19.34 -16.90 8.62
CA GLN A 306 -18.82 -18.24 8.32
C GLN A 306 -17.66 -18.20 7.31
N TRP A 307 -17.52 -17.11 6.58
CA TRP A 307 -16.43 -16.85 5.65
C TRP A 307 -15.33 -15.98 6.28
N LYS A 308 -14.17 -15.96 5.64
CA LYS A 308 -13.00 -15.18 6.04
C LYS A 308 -12.34 -14.60 4.80
N PHE A 309 -11.69 -13.44 4.93
CA PHE A 309 -10.63 -13.09 3.99
C PHE A 309 -9.50 -14.11 4.16
N THR A 310 -8.95 -14.59 3.06
CA THR A 310 -7.86 -15.58 3.04
C THR A 310 -6.70 -15.20 2.14
N VAL A 311 -6.86 -14.17 1.30
CA VAL A 311 -5.83 -13.62 0.42
C VAL A 311 -5.70 -12.14 0.71
N SER A 312 -4.46 -11.67 0.90
CA SER A 312 -4.15 -10.34 1.38
C SER A 312 -4.90 -10.01 2.67
N PHE A 313 -5.40 -8.79 2.86
CA PHE A 313 -6.34 -8.41 3.94
C PHE A 313 -6.00 -8.94 5.35
N GLY A 314 -4.71 -9.13 5.67
CA GLY A 314 -4.26 -9.71 6.94
C GLY A 314 -4.41 -8.78 8.15
N CYS A 315 -4.64 -7.49 7.91
CA CYS A 315 -4.98 -6.51 8.94
C CYS A 315 -5.96 -5.48 8.38
N PRO A 316 -7.23 -5.85 8.18
CA PRO A 316 -8.18 -5.00 7.49
C PRO A 316 -8.81 -3.99 8.45
N THR A 317 -9.10 -2.78 7.98
CA THR A 317 -9.73 -1.72 8.77
C THR A 317 -10.78 -0.99 7.96
N PHE A 318 -11.84 -0.52 8.62
CA PHE A 318 -12.92 0.21 7.97
C PHE A 318 -12.56 1.69 7.81
N LEU A 319 -13.01 2.27 6.71
CA LEU A 319 -13.15 3.71 6.60
C LEU A 319 -14.29 4.18 7.50
N ASN A 320 -13.97 5.03 8.48
CA ASN A 320 -14.96 5.58 9.39
C ASN A 320 -15.52 6.92 8.90
N TYR A 321 -16.83 7.09 9.07
CA TYR A 321 -17.56 8.35 8.85
C TYR A 321 -18.16 8.83 10.18
N GLY A 322 -19.16 9.70 10.14
CA GLY A 322 -19.81 10.24 11.35
C GLY A 322 -20.64 9.21 12.11
N CYS A 323 -21.43 9.71 13.07
CA CYS A 323 -22.36 8.94 13.90
C CYS A 323 -23.16 7.94 13.07
N ASN A 324 -23.09 6.66 13.41
CA ASN A 324 -23.85 5.60 12.73
C ASN A 324 -23.68 5.63 11.20
N TYR A 325 -22.45 5.82 10.73
CA TYR A 325 -22.10 5.94 9.31
C TYR A 325 -22.60 7.19 8.58
N ALA A 326 -23.10 8.20 9.30
CA ALA A 326 -23.55 9.46 8.69
C ALA A 326 -22.43 10.17 7.91
N ASN A 327 -22.80 10.87 6.83
CA ASN A 327 -21.88 11.52 5.88
C ASN A 327 -21.02 10.55 5.05
N ALA A 328 -21.38 9.26 5.00
CA ALA A 328 -20.85 8.38 3.97
C ALA A 328 -21.07 9.00 2.58
N ARG A 329 -20.04 8.95 1.73
CA ARG A 329 -20.09 9.54 0.38
C ARG A 329 -21.11 8.86 -0.55
N ASP A 330 -21.33 7.56 -0.32
CA ASP A 330 -22.19 6.69 -1.12
C ASP A 330 -22.60 5.46 -0.30
N GLU A 331 -23.36 4.57 -0.93
CA GLU A 331 -23.95 3.38 -0.30
C GLU A 331 -22.95 2.22 -0.10
N PHE A 332 -21.64 2.51 -0.08
CA PHE A 332 -20.59 1.52 0.10
C PHE A 332 -19.86 1.67 1.44
N VAL A 333 -19.53 0.53 2.04
CA VAL A 333 -18.50 0.43 3.07
C VAL A 333 -17.15 0.16 2.43
N TYR A 334 -16.14 0.95 2.80
CA TYR A 334 -14.76 0.83 2.33
C TYR A 334 -13.88 0.18 3.38
N ILE A 335 -13.00 -0.73 2.95
CA ILE A 335 -12.09 -1.49 3.81
C ILE A 335 -10.67 -1.41 3.23
N TYR A 336 -9.72 -0.97 4.04
CA TYR A 336 -8.30 -0.92 3.67
C TYR A 336 -7.52 -2.03 4.36
N SER A 337 -6.43 -2.48 3.75
CA SER A 337 -5.49 -3.39 4.40
C SER A 337 -4.10 -3.28 3.75
N PRO A 338 -2.99 -3.57 4.47
CA PRO A 338 -1.73 -3.86 3.79
C PRO A 338 -1.91 -5.06 2.84
N ASP A 339 -1.19 -5.06 1.71
CA ASP A 339 -1.25 -6.17 0.77
C ASP A 339 -0.44 -7.39 1.25
N SER A 340 -0.89 -8.00 2.33
CA SER A 340 -0.23 -9.09 3.05
C SER A 340 -1.28 -9.94 3.76
N ASP A 341 -1.03 -11.24 3.87
CA ASP A 341 -1.90 -12.17 4.62
C ASP A 341 -1.76 -12.03 6.14
N SER A 342 -0.85 -11.17 6.61
CA SER A 342 -0.47 -11.04 8.02
C SER A 342 -0.37 -9.59 8.47
N ALA A 343 -0.83 -9.32 9.69
CA ALA A 343 -0.65 -8.02 10.36
C ALA A 343 0.77 -7.75 10.90
N TYR A 344 1.68 -8.70 10.70
CA TYR A 344 3.06 -8.69 11.22
C TYR A 344 4.10 -8.62 10.12
N THR A 345 3.68 -8.70 8.85
CA THR A 345 4.55 -8.57 7.69
C THR A 345 4.23 -7.26 7.01
N PRO A 346 5.11 -6.24 7.10
CA PRO A 346 4.95 -5.01 6.35
C PRO A 346 4.80 -5.29 4.85
N ALA A 347 3.87 -4.60 4.21
CA ALA A 347 3.70 -4.62 2.77
C ALA A 347 4.30 -3.35 2.14
N ASP A 348 4.41 -3.37 0.82
CA ASP A 348 4.84 -2.19 0.04
C ASP A 348 3.67 -1.28 -0.35
N ARG A 349 2.45 -1.83 -0.29
CA ARG A 349 1.22 -1.15 -0.68
C ARG A 349 0.06 -1.51 0.23
N MET A 350 -0.90 -0.59 0.32
CA MET A 350 -2.24 -0.84 0.82
C MET A 350 -3.16 -1.14 -0.36
N ILE A 351 -4.18 -1.93 -0.09
CA ILE A 351 -5.28 -2.25 -1.00
C ILE A 351 -6.60 -1.75 -0.43
N LEU A 352 -7.61 -1.63 -1.29
CA LEU A 352 -8.93 -1.17 -0.93
C LEU A 352 -9.99 -2.15 -1.47
N ALA A 353 -10.94 -2.50 -0.61
CA ALA A 353 -12.19 -3.13 -1.00
C ALA A 353 -13.37 -2.21 -0.71
N ARG A 354 -14.48 -2.43 -1.40
CA ARG A 354 -15.78 -1.88 -1.06
C ARG A 354 -16.84 -2.96 -1.07
N VAL A 355 -17.92 -2.75 -0.35
CA VAL A 355 -19.11 -3.61 -0.33
C VAL A 355 -20.36 -2.74 -0.13
N PRO A 356 -21.49 -3.01 -0.80
CA PRO A 356 -22.73 -2.30 -0.51
C PRO A 356 -23.05 -2.41 0.99
N LYS A 357 -23.51 -1.32 1.59
CA LYS A 357 -23.65 -1.21 3.06
C LYS A 357 -24.67 -2.19 3.66
N ASP A 358 -25.62 -2.66 2.86
CA ASP A 358 -26.61 -3.68 3.21
C ASP A 358 -26.10 -5.13 3.00
N SER A 359 -24.89 -5.28 2.46
CA SER A 359 -24.36 -6.55 1.96
C SER A 359 -23.04 -6.97 2.64
N LEU A 360 -22.63 -6.33 3.74
CA LEU A 360 -21.39 -6.67 4.46
C LEU A 360 -21.31 -8.16 4.85
N TRP A 361 -22.45 -8.82 5.10
CA TRP A 361 -22.46 -10.23 5.50
C TRP A 361 -22.22 -11.20 4.34
N ASN A 362 -22.29 -10.74 3.09
CA ASN A 362 -22.16 -11.54 1.88
C ASN A 362 -20.77 -11.40 1.26
N GLU A 363 -19.93 -12.43 1.38
CA GLU A 363 -18.57 -12.48 0.80
C GLU A 363 -18.53 -12.13 -0.69
N SER A 364 -19.50 -12.61 -1.47
CA SER A 364 -19.52 -12.42 -2.92
C SER A 364 -19.88 -10.99 -3.38
N ALA A 365 -20.32 -10.14 -2.45
CA ALA A 365 -20.68 -8.74 -2.72
C ALA A 365 -19.48 -7.78 -2.70
N TYR A 366 -18.32 -8.25 -2.24
CA TYR A 366 -17.12 -7.43 -2.15
C TYR A 366 -16.48 -7.18 -3.53
N GLU A 367 -16.01 -5.95 -3.71
CA GLU A 367 -15.28 -5.51 -4.89
C GLU A 367 -13.94 -4.91 -4.47
N TYR A 368 -12.88 -5.23 -5.20
CA TYR A 368 -11.50 -4.83 -4.93
C TYR A 368 -11.06 -3.78 -5.93
N PHE A 369 -10.44 -2.71 -5.42
CA PHE A 369 -9.90 -1.64 -6.21
C PHE A 369 -8.76 -2.17 -7.10
N VAL A 370 -8.80 -1.86 -8.39
CA VAL A 370 -7.80 -2.28 -9.38
C VAL A 370 -6.85 -1.13 -9.72
N ARG A 371 -7.40 0.02 -10.13
CA ARG A 371 -6.65 1.23 -10.52
C ARG A 371 -7.61 2.38 -10.79
N ILE A 372 -7.06 3.58 -10.96
CA ILE A 372 -7.76 4.68 -11.63
C ILE A 372 -7.57 4.54 -13.14
N ASP A 373 -8.65 4.64 -13.91
CA ASP A 373 -8.58 4.66 -15.38
C ASP A 373 -8.09 6.01 -15.92
N SER A 374 -7.85 6.11 -17.23
CA SER A 374 -7.39 7.34 -17.87
C SER A 374 -8.39 8.51 -17.79
N ALA A 375 -9.64 8.24 -17.41
CA ALA A 375 -10.69 9.24 -17.20
C ALA A 375 -10.83 9.64 -15.73
N GLY A 376 -9.93 9.17 -14.84
CA GLY A 376 -9.96 9.50 -13.41
C GLY A 376 -10.96 8.69 -12.60
N ARG A 377 -11.53 7.60 -13.16
CA ARG A 377 -12.56 6.80 -12.47
C ARG A 377 -11.95 5.52 -11.86
N PRO A 378 -12.35 5.13 -10.64
CA PRO A 378 -11.87 3.89 -10.04
C PRO A 378 -12.45 2.67 -10.77
N GLN A 379 -11.58 1.71 -11.06
CA GLN A 379 -11.93 0.41 -11.60
C GLN A 379 -11.94 -0.62 -10.48
N TRP A 380 -12.96 -1.48 -10.50
CA TRP A 380 -13.23 -2.46 -9.44
C TRP A 380 -13.37 -3.86 -10.06
N SER A 381 -12.94 -4.88 -9.32
CA SER A 381 -13.03 -6.29 -9.69
C SER A 381 -13.61 -7.10 -8.54
N ARG A 382 -14.44 -8.11 -8.82
CA ARG A 382 -14.86 -9.10 -7.82
C ARG A 382 -13.82 -10.19 -7.57
N ASP A 383 -12.83 -10.29 -8.46
CA ASP A 383 -11.68 -11.16 -8.27
C ASP A 383 -10.56 -10.42 -7.56
N ILE A 384 -10.22 -10.88 -6.35
CA ILE A 384 -9.16 -10.33 -5.49
C ILE A 384 -7.76 -10.42 -6.12
N GLN A 385 -7.55 -11.30 -7.10
CA GLN A 385 -6.28 -11.41 -7.81
C GLN A 385 -5.98 -10.19 -8.69
N HIS A 386 -7.00 -9.40 -9.03
CA HIS A 386 -6.84 -8.17 -9.81
C HIS A 386 -6.61 -6.91 -8.97
N ARG A 387 -6.58 -7.01 -7.63
CA ARG A 387 -6.41 -5.86 -6.75
C ARG A 387 -5.12 -5.09 -7.08
N GLY A 388 -5.22 -3.76 -7.08
CA GLY A 388 -4.08 -2.86 -7.23
C GLY A 388 -3.84 -2.02 -5.97
N ALA A 389 -2.76 -1.24 -6.02
CA ALA A 389 -2.40 -0.35 -4.92
C ALA A 389 -3.38 0.83 -4.83
N VAL A 390 -3.98 1.04 -3.67
CA VAL A 390 -4.67 2.30 -3.35
C VAL A 390 -3.71 3.33 -2.74
N PHE A 391 -2.64 2.83 -2.12
CA PHE A 391 -1.59 3.62 -1.49
C PHE A 391 -0.29 2.80 -1.52
N VAL A 392 0.84 3.38 -1.90
CA VAL A 392 2.18 2.78 -1.88
C VAL A 392 3.04 3.52 -0.85
N ASN A 393 3.73 2.75 0.00
CA ASN A 393 4.81 3.20 0.88
C ASN A 393 5.66 1.96 1.20
N VAL A 394 6.73 1.79 0.43
CA VAL A 394 7.52 0.54 0.35
C VAL A 394 8.03 0.14 1.73
N GLY A 395 7.78 -1.11 2.13
CA GLY A 395 8.14 -1.66 3.45
C GLY A 395 7.49 -1.00 4.66
N ARG A 396 6.52 -0.09 4.48
CA ARG A 396 5.91 0.72 5.55
C ARG A 396 4.39 0.60 5.61
N CYS A 397 3.78 -0.15 4.69
CA CYS A 397 2.33 -0.38 4.72
C CYS A 397 1.99 -1.46 5.76
N GLY A 398 1.38 -1.03 6.85
CA GLY A 398 0.99 -1.90 7.95
C GLY A 398 -0.33 -1.47 8.60
N ARG A 399 -0.37 -1.53 9.92
CA ARG A 399 -1.55 -1.22 10.72
C ARG A 399 -1.85 0.29 10.63
N SER A 400 -3.10 0.63 10.37
CA SER A 400 -3.52 2.01 10.11
C SER A 400 -4.99 2.24 10.41
N GLY A 401 -5.41 3.50 10.37
CA GLY A 401 -6.82 3.91 10.51
C GLY A 401 -7.14 5.06 9.57
N ILE A 402 -8.35 5.04 9.00
CA ILE A 402 -8.82 6.04 8.04
C ILE A 402 -10.18 6.56 8.48
N SER A 403 -10.32 7.89 8.49
CA SER A 403 -11.55 8.57 8.91
C SER A 403 -11.88 9.72 7.97
N TYR A 404 -13.15 9.97 7.73
CA TYR A 404 -13.60 11.12 6.97
C TYR A 404 -13.72 12.36 7.84
N ASN A 405 -12.96 13.41 7.49
CA ASN A 405 -13.07 14.74 8.06
C ASN A 405 -14.08 15.54 7.24
N VAL A 406 -15.29 15.69 7.79
CA VAL A 406 -16.41 16.38 7.13
C VAL A 406 -16.17 17.88 6.93
N GLY A 407 -15.49 18.54 7.86
CA GLY A 407 -15.22 19.98 7.80
C GLY A 407 -14.29 20.35 6.64
N LEU A 408 -13.25 19.53 6.41
CA LEU A 408 -12.31 19.71 5.30
C LEU A 408 -12.75 18.98 4.02
N LYS A 409 -13.73 18.07 4.11
CA LYS A 409 -14.13 17.13 3.05
C LYS A 409 -12.95 16.30 2.56
N ARG A 410 -12.17 15.76 3.50
CA ARG A 410 -10.99 14.94 3.23
C ARG A 410 -11.03 13.63 3.99
N TYR A 411 -10.50 12.60 3.36
CA TYR A 411 -10.18 11.34 4.01
C TYR A 411 -8.84 11.48 4.70
N ILE A 412 -8.77 11.27 6.01
CA ILE A 412 -7.54 11.38 6.81
C ILE A 412 -7.07 9.97 7.15
N TRP A 413 -5.85 9.62 6.75
CA TRP A 413 -5.22 8.33 6.97
C TRP A 413 -4.05 8.46 7.94
N TYR A 414 -4.14 7.82 9.11
CA TYR A 414 -3.02 7.65 10.03
C TYR A 414 -2.32 6.29 9.80
N GLN A 415 -1.03 6.31 9.52
CA GLN A 415 -0.20 5.12 9.32
C GLN A 415 0.93 5.10 10.35
N VAL A 416 1.04 3.98 11.08
CA VAL A 416 2.21 3.69 11.93
C VAL A 416 3.29 3.06 11.05
N TYR A 417 4.53 3.53 11.14
CA TYR A 417 5.64 2.88 10.47
C TYR A 417 6.14 1.68 11.29
N PRO A 418 6.35 0.51 10.66
CA PRO A 418 6.75 -0.70 11.38
C PRO A 418 8.19 -0.63 11.91
N GLN A 419 9.02 0.27 11.37
CA GLN A 419 10.41 0.47 11.80
C GLN A 419 10.46 1.18 13.16
N SER A 420 11.37 0.71 14.01
CA SER A 420 11.60 1.25 15.35
C SER A 420 13.03 0.94 15.78
N ASP A 421 13.64 1.84 16.54
CA ASP A 421 14.92 1.63 17.23
C ASP A 421 14.75 1.00 18.62
N HIS A 422 13.51 0.89 19.11
CA HIS A 422 13.21 0.30 20.41
C HIS A 422 12.88 -1.20 20.28
N PRO A 423 13.37 -2.08 21.17
CA PRO A 423 13.12 -3.53 21.07
C PRO A 423 11.65 -3.93 21.20
N GLY A 424 10.84 -3.11 21.89
CA GLY A 424 9.39 -3.25 21.96
C GLY A 424 8.62 -2.72 20.73
N GLY A 425 9.34 -2.26 19.71
CA GLY A 425 8.80 -1.78 18.44
C GLY A 425 8.10 -0.43 18.53
N PRO A 426 7.21 -0.12 17.56
CA PRO A 426 6.55 1.19 17.43
C PRO A 426 5.63 1.55 18.62
N ARG A 427 5.37 0.59 19.53
CA ARG A 427 4.75 0.85 20.83
C ARG A 427 5.43 1.99 21.61
N PHE A 428 6.75 2.04 21.55
CA PHE A 428 7.55 2.90 22.44
C PHE A 428 8.41 3.93 21.69
N SER A 429 8.79 3.66 20.45
CA SER A 429 9.55 4.59 19.60
C SER A 429 9.35 4.26 18.12
N GLY A 430 9.33 5.25 17.23
CA GLY A 430 9.24 5.04 15.79
C GLY A 430 8.51 6.17 15.08
N GLY A 431 8.28 5.98 13.79
CA GLY A 431 7.68 6.98 12.91
C GLY A 431 6.20 6.78 12.62
N CYS A 432 5.57 7.83 12.11
CA CYS A 432 4.20 7.78 11.61
C CYS A 432 3.98 8.77 10.46
N GLY A 433 2.90 8.56 9.72
CA GLY A 433 2.45 9.45 8.66
C GLY A 433 0.97 9.76 8.78
N ILE A 434 0.61 10.98 8.41
CA ILE A 434 -0.77 11.41 8.19
C ILE A 434 -0.89 11.86 6.75
N PHE A 435 -1.86 11.26 6.05
CA PHE A 435 -2.14 11.53 4.67
C PHE A 435 -3.58 11.97 4.51
N ASP A 436 -3.85 12.75 3.46
CA ASP A 436 -5.20 13.17 3.12
C ASP A 436 -5.53 12.96 1.64
N ALA A 437 -6.81 12.76 1.32
CA ALA A 437 -7.29 12.58 -0.04
C ALA A 437 -8.70 13.18 -0.24
N PRO A 438 -9.07 13.54 -1.48
CA PRO A 438 -10.42 14.01 -1.78
C PRO A 438 -11.39 12.83 -1.96
N GLU A 439 -10.87 11.64 -2.25
CA GLU A 439 -11.65 10.41 -2.46
C GLU A 439 -11.04 9.25 -1.67
N PRO A 440 -11.80 8.18 -1.35
CA PRO A 440 -11.28 7.03 -0.62
C PRO A 440 -10.11 6.32 -1.35
N TRP A 441 -9.99 6.51 -2.66
CA TRP A 441 -8.92 5.92 -3.47
C TRP A 441 -7.83 6.92 -3.86
N GLY A 442 -7.78 8.09 -3.22
CA GLY A 442 -6.80 9.13 -3.53
C GLY A 442 -7.30 10.17 -4.55
N PRO A 443 -6.41 10.97 -5.16
CA PRO A 443 -4.96 10.97 -4.94
C PRO A 443 -4.63 11.35 -3.50
N TRP A 444 -3.70 10.59 -2.90
CA TRP A 444 -3.21 10.84 -1.55
C TRP A 444 -2.15 11.93 -1.56
N THR A 445 -2.14 12.73 -0.50
CA THR A 445 -1.14 13.76 -0.24
C THR A 445 -0.71 13.71 1.22
N THR A 446 0.47 14.24 1.52
CA THR A 446 1.09 14.19 2.84
C THR A 446 0.67 15.40 3.68
N VAL A 447 0.10 15.14 4.85
CA VAL A 447 -0.20 16.14 5.88
C VAL A 447 0.94 16.22 6.90
N PHE A 448 1.43 15.06 7.34
CA PHE A 448 2.51 14.94 8.32
C PHE A 448 3.31 13.66 8.05
N HIS A 449 4.60 13.70 8.29
CA HIS A 449 5.50 12.55 8.17
C HIS A 449 6.66 12.73 9.14
N THR A 450 7.03 11.67 9.82
CA THR A 450 8.30 11.60 10.57
C THR A 450 8.73 10.14 10.70
N ASP A 451 10.05 9.90 10.70
CA ASP A 451 10.63 8.59 11.00
C ASP A 451 10.85 8.35 12.49
N GLY A 452 10.84 9.41 13.30
CA GLY A 452 11.01 9.36 14.74
C GLY A 452 10.09 10.38 15.40
N TRP A 453 8.91 9.92 15.82
CA TRP A 453 7.97 10.76 16.53
C TRP A 453 8.42 10.97 17.98
N ASP A 454 7.99 12.08 18.58
CA ASP A 454 8.36 12.50 19.95
C ASP A 454 7.71 11.64 21.05
N VAL A 455 6.86 10.68 20.67
CA VAL A 455 6.33 9.60 21.50
C VAL A 455 6.21 8.33 20.64
N GLY A 456 6.11 7.15 21.28
CA GLY A 456 5.82 5.91 20.56
C GLY A 456 4.48 5.99 19.79
N PRO A 457 4.46 5.79 18.46
CA PRO A 457 3.23 5.89 17.65
C PRO A 457 2.22 4.76 17.91
N GLY A 458 2.60 3.74 18.68
CA GLY A 458 1.78 2.58 19.00
C GLY A 458 1.84 1.51 17.92
N GLU A 459 0.90 0.59 17.95
CA GLU A 459 0.68 -0.40 16.90
C GLU A 459 -0.61 -0.14 16.11
N SER A 460 -1.37 0.88 16.49
CA SER A 460 -2.60 1.29 15.83
C SER A 460 -2.88 2.75 16.16
N GLY A 461 -3.66 3.40 15.31
CA GLY A 461 -4.30 4.66 15.65
C GLY A 461 -5.32 5.08 14.60
N CYS A 462 -6.19 6.00 14.98
CA CYS A 462 -7.16 6.62 14.10
C CYS A 462 -7.60 7.97 14.69
N PHE A 463 -8.20 8.81 13.84
CA PHE A 463 -8.87 10.04 14.27
C PHE A 463 -10.37 9.76 14.39
N PRO A 464 -10.96 9.64 15.59
CA PRO A 464 -12.38 9.37 15.74
C PRO A 464 -13.17 10.57 15.21
N THR A 465 -14.09 10.34 14.27
CA THR A 465 -14.85 11.43 13.61
C THR A 465 -15.69 12.24 14.59
N LYS A 466 -16.12 11.64 15.71
CA LYS A 466 -16.79 12.32 16.83
C LYS A 466 -15.95 13.44 17.44
N TRP A 467 -14.62 13.31 17.37
CA TRP A 467 -13.66 14.22 17.99
C TRP A 467 -12.94 15.08 16.95
N MET A 468 -13.62 15.41 15.86
CA MET A 468 -13.19 16.43 14.91
C MET A 468 -14.04 17.69 15.11
N SER A 469 -13.43 18.87 15.04
CA SER A 469 -14.17 20.13 15.07
C SER A 469 -15.08 20.26 13.85
N PRO A 470 -16.16 21.06 13.91
CA PRO A 470 -17.04 21.27 12.78
C PRO A 470 -16.35 21.79 11.51
N ASP A 471 -15.30 22.61 11.67
CA ASP A 471 -14.47 23.10 10.56
C ASP A 471 -13.37 22.13 10.13
N GLY A 472 -13.20 21.02 10.86
CA GLY A 472 -12.22 19.98 10.57
C GLY A 472 -10.77 20.35 10.87
N THR A 473 -10.50 21.54 11.42
CA THR A 473 -9.12 22.00 11.68
C THR A 473 -8.55 21.49 12.99
N GLU A 474 -9.40 21.00 13.89
CA GLU A 474 -8.98 20.34 15.13
C GLU A 474 -9.46 18.90 15.14
N MET A 475 -8.55 17.98 15.43
CA MET A 475 -8.83 16.55 15.50
C MET A 475 -8.07 15.94 16.67
N TRP A 476 -8.50 14.77 17.14
CA TRP A 476 -7.84 14.06 18.22
C TRP A 476 -7.43 12.67 17.75
N LEU A 477 -6.13 12.37 17.78
CA LEU A 477 -5.62 11.04 17.47
C LEU A 477 -5.83 10.15 18.69
N VAL A 478 -6.48 9.01 18.49
CA VAL A 478 -6.36 7.88 19.41
C VAL A 478 -5.32 6.92 18.85
N PHE A 479 -4.36 6.52 19.67
CA PHE A 479 -3.29 5.60 19.29
C PHE A 479 -2.87 4.74 20.49
N SER A 480 -2.13 3.66 20.22
CA SER A 480 -1.76 2.69 21.25
C SER A 480 -0.32 2.84 21.76
N GLY A 481 0.25 4.05 21.72
CA GLY A 481 1.59 4.31 22.26
C GLY A 481 1.66 4.00 23.74
N ASP A 482 2.80 3.51 24.22
CA ASP A 482 3.06 3.04 25.58
C ASP A 482 2.03 2.01 26.11
N ASP A 483 1.46 1.19 25.21
CA ASP A 483 0.42 0.19 25.52
C ASP A 483 -0.74 0.79 26.33
N CYS A 484 -1.19 1.97 25.94
CA CYS A 484 -2.31 2.67 26.56
C CYS A 484 -3.38 3.01 25.52
N PHE A 485 -4.60 3.31 25.98
CA PHE A 485 -5.51 4.19 25.26
C PHE A 485 -4.94 5.60 25.33
N SER A 486 -4.22 6.00 24.28
CA SER A 486 -3.53 7.30 24.24
C SER A 486 -4.28 8.27 23.34
N VAL A 487 -4.47 9.50 23.81
CA VAL A 487 -5.16 10.55 23.05
C VAL A 487 -4.28 11.79 22.96
N ARG A 488 -4.11 12.31 21.73
CA ARG A 488 -3.34 13.53 21.46
C ARG A 488 -4.05 14.44 20.47
N ARG A 489 -4.15 15.72 20.79
CA ARG A 489 -4.73 16.72 19.89
C ARG A 489 -3.81 17.03 18.72
N ALA A 490 -4.40 17.16 17.54
CA ALA A 490 -3.78 17.65 16.31
C ALA A 490 -4.57 18.87 15.81
N LYS A 491 -3.84 19.95 15.49
CA LYS A 491 -4.40 21.13 14.85
C LYS A 491 -3.83 21.29 13.45
N LEU A 492 -4.69 21.36 12.45
CA LEU A 492 -4.34 21.58 11.06
C LEU A 492 -4.32 23.09 10.76
N ILE A 493 -3.21 23.57 10.24
CA ILE A 493 -3.09 24.92 9.71
C ILE A 493 -3.34 24.84 8.21
N LEU A 494 -4.41 25.48 7.75
CA LEU A 494 -4.78 25.46 6.33
C LEU A 494 -3.91 26.42 5.52
N ARG A 495 -3.64 26.07 4.26
CA ARG A 495 -3.01 26.98 3.29
C ARG A 495 -3.96 28.16 3.05
N LYS A 496 -3.39 29.36 2.91
CA LYS A 496 -4.17 30.52 2.47
C LYS A 496 -4.71 30.23 1.07
N THR A 497 -6.02 30.23 0.91
CA THR A 497 -6.62 30.28 -0.42
C THR A 497 -6.32 31.65 -1.01
N ASN A 498 -5.54 31.69 -2.10
CA ASN A 498 -5.52 32.89 -2.93
C ASN A 498 -6.93 32.99 -3.53
N GLY A 499 -7.68 34.00 -3.08
CA GLY A 499 -9.05 34.25 -3.49
C GLY A 499 -9.20 34.62 -4.96
#